data_AF-A0A859QPA7-F1
#
_entry.id   AF-A0A859QPA7-F1
#
_cell.length_a   1.000
_cell.length_b   1.000
_cell.length_c   1.000
_cell.angle_alpha   90.00
_cell.angle_beta   90.00
_cell.angle_gamma   90.00
#
_symmetry.space_group_name_H-M   'P 1'
#
loop_
_entity.id
_entity.type
_entity.pdbx_description
1 polymer ?
#
loop_
_entity_poly.entity_id
_entity_poly.type
_entity_poly.pdbx_seq_one_letter_code
_entity_poly.pdbx_strand_id
1 'polypeptide(L)'
;MNDIVPSEANDERKEKGTLYSSMQTSELEALAVSAILEHRRLLAADEVVYEEWTRATDDGSVSTAVLKSLQDQYLERQKKSEAQQEELSEIIDALGYIPDVPLCDE
;
A
#
# COMPACT_ATOMS: atom_id res chain seq x y z
N MET A 1 18.70 -32.57 -3.13
CA MET A 1 18.95 -31.24 -2.54
C MET A 1 17.66 -30.44 -2.69
N ASN A 2 17.00 -30.07 -1.61
CA ASN A 2 15.93 -29.07 -1.63
C ASN A 2 16.55 -27.76 -1.16
N ASP A 3 16.93 -26.90 -2.11
CA ASP A 3 17.28 -25.52 -1.81
C ASP A 3 15.96 -24.76 -1.57
N ILE A 4 15.43 -24.90 -0.35
CA ILE A 4 14.55 -23.88 0.21
C ILE A 4 15.47 -22.69 0.37
N VAL A 5 15.35 -21.70 -0.51
CA VAL A 5 16.00 -20.40 -0.33
C VAL A 5 15.16 -19.67 0.72
N PRO A 6 15.59 -19.52 1.99
CA PRO A 6 14.94 -18.61 2.90
C PRO A 6 15.59 -17.25 2.64
N SER A 7 14.82 -16.24 2.29
CA SER A 7 14.22 -15.39 3.32
C SER A 7 14.95 -14.05 3.46
N GLU A 8 15.19 -13.35 2.36
CA GLU A 8 15.50 -11.91 2.46
C GLU A 8 14.24 -11.15 2.95
N ALA A 9 13.06 -11.53 2.45
CA ALA A 9 11.79 -10.93 2.85
C ALA A 9 11.43 -11.14 4.34
N ASN A 10 11.72 -12.28 4.98
CA ASN A 10 11.46 -12.38 6.44
C ASN A 10 12.55 -11.73 7.28
N ASP A 11 13.74 -11.47 6.74
CA ASP A 11 14.78 -10.75 7.48
C ASP A 11 14.40 -9.27 7.57
N GLU A 12 14.02 -8.67 6.43
CA GLU A 12 13.52 -7.28 6.39
C GLU A 12 12.28 -7.05 7.25
N ARG A 13 11.29 -7.97 7.21
CA ARG A 13 10.09 -7.88 8.08
C ARG A 13 10.43 -7.99 9.57
N LYS A 14 11.38 -8.86 9.93
CA LYS A 14 11.84 -8.98 11.32
C LYS A 14 12.61 -7.74 11.77
N GLU A 15 13.43 -7.16 10.90
CA GLU A 15 14.16 -5.92 11.17
C GLU A 15 13.18 -4.75 11.39
N LYS A 16 12.20 -4.57 10.50
CA LYS A 16 11.17 -3.53 10.62
C LYS A 16 10.29 -3.74 11.85
N GLY A 17 9.81 -4.95 12.10
CA GLY A 17 9.06 -5.29 13.31
C GLY A 17 9.86 -5.00 14.59
N THR A 18 11.16 -5.28 14.59
CA THR A 18 12.06 -4.96 15.71
C THR A 18 12.22 -3.45 15.86
N LEU A 19 12.38 -2.71 14.76
CA LEU A 19 12.47 -1.24 14.76
C LEU A 19 11.22 -0.62 15.39
N TYR A 20 10.03 -1.01 14.93
CA TYR A 20 8.77 -0.48 15.46
C TYR A 20 8.57 -0.87 16.93
N SER A 21 8.90 -2.09 17.33
CA SER A 21 8.79 -2.52 18.73
C SER A 21 9.65 -1.72 19.72
N SER A 22 10.67 -1.02 19.22
CA SER A 22 11.58 -0.19 20.03
C SER A 22 11.18 1.28 20.14
N MET A 23 10.21 1.73 19.33
CA MET A 23 9.72 3.12 19.32
C MET A 23 8.78 3.41 20.49
N GLN A 24 8.65 4.69 20.87
CA GLN A 24 7.66 5.08 21.87
C GLN A 24 6.25 4.97 21.29
N THR A 25 5.27 4.63 22.13
CA THR A 25 3.87 4.49 21.71
C THR A 25 3.34 5.73 20.99
N SER A 26 3.68 6.94 21.46
CA SER A 26 3.26 8.19 20.80
C SER A 26 3.89 8.39 19.42
N GLU A 27 5.11 7.88 19.21
CA GLU A 27 5.79 7.94 17.90
C GLU A 27 5.16 6.93 16.93
N LEU A 28 4.87 5.71 17.41
CA LEU A 28 4.16 4.68 16.65
C LEU A 28 2.74 5.14 16.28
N GLU A 29 2.03 5.78 17.19
CA GLU A 29 0.68 6.29 16.94
C GLU A 29 0.70 7.37 15.85
N ALA A 30 1.62 8.35 15.93
CA ALA A 30 1.78 9.36 14.89
C ALA A 30 2.16 8.76 13.53
N LEU A 31 3.01 7.73 13.53
CA LEU A 31 3.39 7.00 12.32
C LEU A 31 2.20 6.23 11.73
N ALA A 32 1.44 5.53 12.57
CA ALA A 32 0.24 4.79 12.18
C ALA A 32 -0.82 5.72 11.57
N VAL A 33 -1.11 6.86 12.22
CA VAL A 33 -2.05 7.86 11.69
C VAL A 33 -1.59 8.35 10.31
N SER A 34 -0.31 8.69 10.16
CA SER A 34 0.25 9.16 8.89
C SER A 34 0.17 8.08 7.80
N ALA A 35 0.49 6.84 8.14
CA ALA A 35 0.42 5.70 7.22
C ALA A 35 -1.03 5.37 6.80
N ILE A 36 -2.00 5.49 7.72
CA ILE A 36 -3.43 5.32 7.39
C ILE A 36 -3.91 6.43 6.43
N LEU A 37 -3.50 7.68 6.65
CA LEU A 37 -3.85 8.78 5.75
C LEU A 37 -3.26 8.58 4.35
N GLU A 38 -1.99 8.16 4.26
CA GLU A 38 -1.37 7.85 2.98
C GLU A 38 -2.04 6.65 2.29
N HIS A 39 -2.41 5.61 3.04
CA HIS A 39 -3.15 4.46 2.51
C HIS A 39 -4.46 4.90 1.86
N ARG A 40 -5.26 5.71 2.56
CA ARG A 40 -6.52 6.27 2.05
C ARG A 40 -6.29 7.11 0.79
N ARG A 41 -5.24 7.93 0.77
CA ARG A 41 -4.89 8.78 -0.37
C ARG A 41 -4.49 7.96 -1.61
N LEU A 42 -3.70 6.90 -1.41
CA LEU A 42 -3.31 5.98 -2.49
C LEU A 42 -4.53 5.27 -3.04
N LEU A 43 -5.40 4.73 -2.18
CA LEU A 43 -6.61 4.04 -2.59
C LEU A 43 -7.52 4.95 -3.45
N ALA A 44 -7.76 6.19 -3.00
CA ALA A 44 -8.56 7.15 -3.77
C ALA A 44 -7.92 7.49 -5.13
N ALA A 45 -6.59 7.65 -5.18
CA ALA A 45 -5.89 7.94 -6.42
C ALA A 45 -5.86 6.75 -7.39
N ASP A 46 -5.83 5.53 -6.86
CA ASP A 46 -5.78 4.30 -7.64
C ASP A 46 -7.17 3.92 -8.18
N GLU A 47 -8.24 4.22 -7.44
CA GLU A 47 -9.63 4.08 -7.91
C GLU A 47 -9.88 4.89 -9.19
N VAL A 48 -9.41 6.14 -9.25
CA VAL A 48 -9.56 7.00 -10.44
C VAL A 48 -8.93 6.35 -11.69
N VAL A 49 -7.75 5.74 -11.54
CA VAL A 49 -7.06 5.08 -12.66
C VAL A 49 -7.78 3.81 -13.07
N TYR A 50 -8.31 3.05 -12.11
CA TYR A 50 -9.12 1.86 -12.37
C TYR A 50 -10.42 2.19 -13.11
N GLU A 51 -11.14 3.24 -12.69
CA GLU A 51 -12.35 3.73 -13.36
C GLU A 51 -12.05 4.20 -14.79
N GLU A 52 -10.95 4.94 -15.00
CA GLU A 52 -10.54 5.38 -16.34
C GLU A 52 -10.18 4.19 -17.23
N TRP A 53 -9.42 3.22 -16.71
CA TRP A 53 -9.07 2.01 -17.44
C TRP A 53 -10.31 1.18 -17.83
N THR A 54 -11.26 1.04 -16.90
CA THR A 54 -12.53 0.33 -17.14
C THR A 54 -13.34 1.04 -18.23
N ARG A 55 -13.49 2.36 -18.13
CA ARG A 55 -14.17 3.17 -19.15
C ARG A 55 -13.49 3.07 -20.52
N ALA A 56 -12.17 3.14 -20.56
CA ALA A 56 -11.41 3.07 -21.80
C ALA A 56 -11.53 1.69 -22.45
N THR A 57 -11.61 0.63 -21.65
CA THR A 57 -11.77 -0.75 -22.13
C THR A 57 -13.14 -0.97 -22.79
N ASP A 58 -14.17 -0.31 -22.27
CA ASP A 58 -15.53 -0.34 -22.83
C ASP A 58 -15.69 0.53 -24.10
N ASP A 59 -14.76 1.45 -24.36
CA ASP A 59 -14.74 2.29 -25.57
C ASP A 59 -13.89 1.64 -26.69
N GLY A 60 -14.57 1.05 -27.67
CA GLY A 60 -13.94 0.44 -28.85
C GLY A 60 -13.15 1.40 -29.75
N SER A 61 -13.17 2.70 -29.47
CA SER A 61 -12.38 3.73 -30.17
C SER A 61 -10.97 3.90 -29.57
N VAL A 62 -10.75 3.41 -28.34
CA VAL A 62 -9.47 3.55 -27.65
C VAL A 62 -8.45 2.58 -28.23
N SER A 63 -7.25 3.10 -28.55
CA SER A 63 -6.18 2.26 -29.07
C SER A 63 -5.67 1.26 -28.04
N THR A 64 -5.26 0.08 -28.50
CA THR A 64 -4.67 -0.97 -27.65
C THR A 64 -3.41 -0.49 -26.90
N ALA A 65 -2.66 0.45 -27.47
CA ALA A 65 -1.49 1.04 -26.80
C ALA A 65 -1.87 1.88 -25.57
N VAL A 66 -2.96 2.64 -25.65
CA VAL A 66 -3.49 3.43 -24.53
C VAL A 66 -4.03 2.52 -23.44
N LEU A 67 -4.78 1.47 -23.81
CA LEU A 67 -5.27 0.46 -22.85
C LEU A 67 -4.13 -0.21 -22.09
N LYS A 68 -3.06 -0.58 -22.80
CA LYS A 68 -1.87 -1.17 -22.18
C LYS A 68 -1.18 -0.20 -21.22
N SER A 69 -1.06 1.08 -21.59
CA SER A 69 -0.46 2.08 -20.71
C SER A 69 -1.28 2.33 -19.43
N LEU A 70 -2.62 2.24 -19.50
CA LEU A 70 -3.49 2.34 -18.32
C LEU A 70 -3.36 1.09 -17.44
N GLN A 71 -3.29 -0.10 -18.05
CA GLN A 71 -3.04 -1.35 -17.34
C GLN A 71 -1.68 -1.35 -16.61
N ASP A 72 -0.62 -0.93 -17.27
CA ASP A 72 0.72 -0.87 -16.68
C ASP A 72 0.75 0.11 -15.48
N GLN A 73 0.11 1.28 -15.62
CA GLN A 73 -0.03 2.24 -14.50
C GLN A 73 -0.81 1.66 -13.33
N TYR A 74 -1.90 0.93 -13.60
CA TYR A 74 -2.67 0.26 -12.55
C TYR A 74 -1.81 -0.78 -11.81
N LEU A 75 -1.02 -1.59 -12.51
CA LEU A 75 -0.15 -2.60 -11.88
C LEU A 75 0.96 -1.99 -11.02
N GLU A 76 1.58 -0.90 -11.48
CA GLU A 76 2.61 -0.19 -10.71
C GLU A 76 2.04 0.39 -9.41
N ARG A 77 0.84 0.94 -9.49
CA ARG A 77 0.10 1.50 -8.35
C ARG A 77 -0.32 0.44 -7.36
N GLN A 78 -0.88 -0.67 -7.85
CA GLN A 78 -1.25 -1.81 -7.04
C GLN A 78 -0.06 -2.31 -6.21
N LYS A 79 1.10 -2.51 -6.86
CA LYS A 79 2.32 -2.94 -6.17
C LYS A 79 2.76 -1.96 -5.08
N LYS A 80 2.64 -0.66 -5.34
CA LYS A 80 2.97 0.38 -4.35
C LYS A 80 1.99 0.37 -3.18
N SER A 81 0.69 0.23 -3.45
CA SER A 81 -0.35 0.15 -2.43
C SER A 81 -0.17 -1.10 -1.55
N GLU A 82 0.15 -2.24 -2.14
CA GLU A 82 0.46 -3.48 -1.39
C GLU A 82 1.65 -3.31 -0.46
N ALA A 83 2.76 -2.72 -0.95
CA ALA A 83 3.93 -2.45 -0.13
C ALA A 83 3.63 -1.49 1.03
N GLN A 84 2.83 -0.45 0.78
CA GLN A 84 2.42 0.53 1.79
C GLN A 84 1.47 -0.09 2.82
N GLN A 85 0.56 -0.96 2.40
CA GLN A 85 -0.35 -1.66 3.30
C GLN A 85 0.39 -2.66 4.19
N GLU A 86 1.41 -3.34 3.66
CA GLU A 86 2.28 -4.24 4.43
C GLU A 86 3.02 -3.44 5.54
N GLU A 87 3.62 -2.30 5.19
CA GLU A 87 4.27 -1.42 6.18
C GLU A 87 3.30 -0.93 7.25
N LEU A 88 2.08 -0.52 6.86
CA LEU A 88 1.04 -0.15 7.81
C LEU A 88 0.68 -1.31 8.74
N SER A 89 0.60 -2.55 8.21
CA SER A 89 0.31 -3.73 9.03
C SER A 89 1.37 -3.94 10.12
N GLU A 90 2.65 -3.82 9.77
CA GLU A 90 3.76 -3.96 10.73
C GLU A 90 3.71 -2.89 11.83
N ILE A 91 3.36 -1.65 11.47
CA ILE A 91 3.21 -0.55 12.43
C ILE A 91 2.03 -0.82 13.38
N ILE A 92 0.88 -1.28 12.86
CA ILE A 92 -0.30 -1.60 13.67
C ILE A 92 -0.04 -2.79 14.59
N ASP A 93 0.67 -3.82 14.12
CA ASP A 93 1.04 -4.97 14.93
C ASP A 93 1.95 -4.55 16.11
N ALA A 94 2.88 -3.61 15.88
CA ALA A 94 3.71 -3.05 16.94
C ALA A 94 2.96 -2.12 17.89
N LEU A 95 2.00 -1.34 17.39
CA LEU A 95 1.16 -0.43 18.19
C LEU A 95 0.13 -1.20 19.04
N GLY A 96 -0.37 -2.33 18.54
CA GLY A 96 -1.33 -3.22 19.21
C GLY A 96 -2.79 -2.78 19.11
N TYR A 97 -3.08 -1.68 18.41
CA TYR A 97 -4.42 -1.19 18.12
C TYR A 97 -4.42 -0.29 16.88
N ILE A 98 -5.59 -0.04 16.30
CA ILE A 98 -5.76 0.92 15.20
C ILE A 98 -6.13 2.27 15.81
N PRO A 99 -5.32 3.33 15.62
CA PRO A 99 -5.62 4.65 16.15
C PRO A 99 -6.82 5.27 15.42
N ASP A 100 -7.51 6.19 16.09
CA ASP A 100 -8.56 6.96 15.44
C ASP A 100 -7.91 7.94 14.45
N VAL A 101 -8.36 7.87 13.19
CA VAL A 101 -7.85 8.73 12.12
C VAL A 101 -9.04 9.49 11.57
N PRO A 102 -9.09 10.83 11.76
CA PRO A 102 -10.20 11.62 11.27
C PRO A 102 -10.38 11.35 9.78
N LEU A 103 -11.65 11.28 9.37
CA LEU A 103 -11.95 11.31 7.96
C LEU A 103 -11.42 12.64 7.43
N CYS A 104 -10.60 12.60 6.38
CA CYS A 104 -10.37 13.82 5.62
C CYS A 104 -11.73 14.18 5.02
N ASP A 105 -12.43 15.13 5.63
CA ASP A 105 -13.52 15.82 4.98
C ASP A 105 -12.94 16.46 3.71
N GLU A 106 -13.40 16.02 2.54
CA GLU A 106 -13.17 16.70 1.25
C GLU A 106 -13.89 18.06 1.21
#